data_AF-A0A8S3QVG3-F1
#
_entry.id   AF-A0A8S3QVG3-F1
#
_cell.length_a   1.000
_cell.length_b   1.000
_cell.length_c   1.000
_cell.angle_alpha   90.00
_cell.angle_beta   90.00
_cell.angle_gamma   90.00
#
_symmetry.space_group_name_H-M   'P 1'
#
loop_
_entity.id
_entity.type
_entity.pdbx_description
1 polymer ?
#
loop_
_entity_poly.entity_id
_entity_poly.type
_entity_poly.pdbx_seq_one_letter_code
_entity_poly.pdbx_strand_id
1 'polypeptide(L)'
;MLFHGEQFHPYWNSGYRPSYQCQDINTTAYLQRHDHNNISDINVQYDKCKINIFVNSSDSEYKYTEGCLNGYSYDIPDDRSTVTEVERSELAKTMIMLGQAVGAVIFSPIADSFLDESLRWLVANGKRDQTEKVLKKACRMNNVSYESVTENVLLSKEINIIALEETHELNPGKENGLKKEKVERYTVFTLLKHKRILLGSVVLWIAWITNTLTYYGLMLTTSKLSGDRFLNNVIASLAEYPAVILQQILINRIGRKSTLVIFHGIAGVSLVLATVCTTYGSELLRQQMRLKSYKTISKRQIKIKTESEYSWLPILGTVFSFVGRFAITGSFSTVFLYTPELYPTNLRNVGLGMASTVARAGSMMSPFAITLAEYISWGPAAVFATMNVIVTISLLTLPETMGRELPTTITELKDWYKDKGGHGTKAKH
;
A
#
# COMPACT_ATOMS: atom_id res chain seq x y z
N MET A 1 31.38 -23.03 19.82
CA MET A 1 30.40 -23.22 18.72
C MET A 1 30.88 -22.38 17.55
N LEU A 2 31.36 -23.05 16.51
CA LEU A 2 31.93 -22.45 15.30
C LEU A 2 30.79 -21.90 14.44
N PHE A 3 30.77 -20.59 14.20
CA PHE A 3 29.88 -19.99 13.20
C PHE A 3 30.46 -20.22 11.81
N HIS A 4 29.95 -21.25 11.13
CA HIS A 4 30.19 -21.48 9.71
C HIS A 4 29.36 -20.47 8.90
N GLY A 5 30.06 -19.64 8.14
CA GLY A 5 29.66 -18.87 6.95
C GLY A 5 28.16 -18.66 6.68
N GLU A 6 27.65 -17.49 7.06
CA GLU A 6 26.49 -16.91 6.38
C GLU A 6 26.90 -16.43 4.98
N GLN A 7 26.21 -16.96 3.97
CA GLN A 7 26.33 -16.53 2.58
C GLN A 7 25.66 -15.16 2.41
N PHE A 8 26.45 -14.09 2.44
CA PHE A 8 25.97 -12.75 2.12
C PHE A 8 25.60 -12.64 0.63
N HIS A 9 24.31 -12.41 0.35
CA HIS A 9 23.81 -12.04 -0.98
C HIS A 9 24.43 -10.70 -1.44
N PRO A 10 24.91 -10.57 -2.69
CA PRO A 10 25.72 -9.43 -3.13
C PRO A 10 24.97 -8.11 -3.37
N TYR A 11 23.66 -8.03 -3.07
CA TYR A 11 22.83 -6.85 -3.36
C TYR A 11 22.80 -5.78 -2.27
N TRP A 12 23.51 -5.98 -1.16
CA TRP A 12 23.48 -5.08 0.00
C TRP A 12 24.70 -4.15 0.11
N ASN A 13 25.47 -3.97 -0.97
CA ASN A 13 26.72 -3.22 -0.91
C ASN A 13 26.61 -1.78 -1.43
N SER A 14 25.74 -1.01 -0.79
CA SER A 14 26.01 0.42 -0.55
C SER A 14 25.88 0.74 0.95
N GLY A 15 26.28 -0.23 1.79
CA GLY A 15 26.48 0.01 3.22
C GLY A 15 27.68 0.93 3.43
N TYR A 16 27.51 1.89 4.33
CA TYR A 16 28.59 2.71 4.86
C TYR A 16 29.74 1.79 5.33
N ARG A 17 30.94 1.95 4.74
CA ARG A 17 32.13 1.24 5.22
C ARG A 17 32.77 2.08 6.33
N PRO A 18 32.87 1.57 7.56
CA PRO A 18 33.60 2.25 8.62
C PRO A 18 35.05 2.48 8.19
N SER A 19 35.68 3.49 8.76
CA SER A 19 37.15 3.56 8.77
C SER A 19 37.70 2.31 9.44
N TYR A 20 38.76 1.75 8.85
CA TYR A 20 39.40 0.50 9.27
C TYR A 20 40.91 0.66 9.25
N GLN A 21 41.58 -0.04 10.16
CA GLN A 21 43.02 -0.17 10.27
C GLN A 21 43.39 -1.63 10.53
N CYS A 22 44.63 -2.05 10.25
CA CYS A 22 45.06 -3.40 10.62
C CYS A 22 44.91 -3.61 12.14
N GLN A 23 44.46 -4.80 12.53
CA GLN A 23 44.32 -5.15 13.94
C GLN A 23 45.69 -5.35 14.62
N ASP A 24 45.77 -4.97 15.90
CA ASP A 24 47.01 -5.04 16.67
C ASP A 24 47.64 -6.43 16.65
N ILE A 25 48.96 -6.45 16.50
CA ILE A 25 49.75 -7.68 16.54
C ILE A 25 50.44 -7.81 17.89
N ASN A 26 50.50 -9.05 18.40
CA ASN A 26 51.34 -9.36 19.55
C ASN A 26 52.81 -9.40 19.09
N THR A 27 53.52 -8.32 19.35
CA THR A 27 54.92 -8.10 18.94
C THR A 27 55.85 -9.20 19.45
N THR A 28 55.65 -9.70 20.66
CA THR A 28 56.42 -10.81 21.24
C THR A 28 56.27 -12.14 20.49
N ALA A 29 55.07 -12.45 20.00
CA ALA A 29 54.82 -13.69 19.24
C ALA A 29 55.36 -13.63 17.81
N TYR A 30 55.45 -12.42 17.24
CA TYR A 30 56.05 -12.20 15.92
C TYR A 30 57.57 -12.43 15.95
N LEU A 31 58.26 -11.92 16.99
CA LEU A 31 59.70 -12.10 17.18
C LEU A 31 60.12 -13.55 17.37
N GLN A 32 59.36 -14.33 18.15
CA GLN A 32 59.63 -15.76 18.35
C GLN A 32 59.58 -16.55 17.04
N ARG A 33 58.82 -16.07 16.05
CA ARG A 33 58.69 -16.72 14.75
C ARG A 33 59.80 -16.30 13.76
N HIS A 34 60.51 -15.20 14.03
CA HIS A 34 61.51 -14.61 13.13
C HIS A 34 62.96 -14.61 13.65
N ASP A 35 63.23 -15.22 14.81
CA ASP A 35 64.58 -15.54 15.35
C ASP A 35 65.57 -14.37 15.34
N HIS A 36 65.20 -13.27 16.01
CA HIS A 36 66.04 -12.07 16.11
C HIS A 36 66.48 -11.83 17.56
N ASN A 37 67.69 -12.28 17.89
CA ASN A 37 68.22 -12.27 19.27
C ASN A 37 68.89 -10.96 19.72
N ASN A 38 68.98 -9.94 18.85
CA ASN A 38 69.55 -8.61 19.16
C ASN A 38 68.63 -7.48 18.66
N ILE A 39 67.52 -7.22 19.37
CA ILE A 39 66.62 -6.10 19.07
C ILE A 39 66.46 -5.24 20.33
N SER A 40 66.61 -3.93 20.15
CA SER A 40 66.53 -2.95 21.25
C SER A 40 65.13 -2.32 21.38
N ASP A 41 64.43 -2.11 20.26
CA ASP A 41 63.08 -1.53 20.26
C ASP A 41 62.31 -1.89 18.97
N ILE A 42 60.99 -1.97 19.05
CA ILE A 42 60.10 -2.26 17.91
C ILE A 42 58.96 -1.26 17.89
N ASN A 43 58.83 -0.54 16.79
CA ASN A 43 57.71 0.34 16.54
C ASN A 43 56.85 -0.22 15.40
N VAL A 44 55.55 -0.35 15.62
CA VAL A 44 54.60 -0.85 14.63
C VAL A 44 53.67 0.29 14.22
N GLN A 45 53.69 0.63 12.93
CA GLN A 45 52.76 1.58 12.36
C GLN A 45 51.67 0.83 11.58
N TYR A 46 50.42 1.02 12.00
CA TYR A 46 49.25 0.41 11.40
C TYR A 46 48.69 1.33 10.30
N ASP A 47 48.73 0.86 9.04
CA ASP A 47 48.05 1.52 7.92
C ASP A 47 46.75 0.77 7.56
N LYS A 48 45.97 1.34 6.63
CA LYS A 48 44.68 0.77 6.20
C LYS A 48 44.77 -0.65 5.63
N CYS A 49 45.85 -1.02 4.94
CA CYS A 49 45.97 -2.33 4.27
C CYS A 49 47.30 -3.06 4.56
N LYS A 50 48.13 -2.49 5.43
CA LYS A 50 49.48 -2.99 5.69
C LYS A 50 49.94 -2.57 7.08
N ILE A 51 50.85 -3.34 7.64
CA ILE A 51 51.57 -2.99 8.85
C ILE A 51 53.02 -2.71 8.47
N ASN A 52 53.55 -1.57 8.90
CA ASN A 52 54.97 -1.27 8.77
C ASN A 52 55.63 -1.53 10.12
N ILE A 53 56.57 -2.47 10.15
CA ILE A 53 57.29 -2.85 11.36
C ILE A 53 58.70 -2.28 11.26
N PHE A 54 59.06 -1.43 12.22
CA PHE A 54 60.38 -0.84 12.35
C PHE A 54 61.12 -1.55 13.49
N VAL A 55 62.23 -2.19 13.16
CA VAL A 55 63.06 -2.95 14.11
C VAL A 55 64.37 -2.20 14.27
N ASN A 56 64.64 -1.74 15.50
CA ASN A 56 65.88 -1.04 15.82
C ASN A 56 66.88 -2.02 16.44
N SER A 57 67.94 -2.33 15.71
CA SER A 57 69.08 -3.12 16.19
C SER A 57 70.27 -2.21 16.46
N SER A 58 71.20 -2.66 17.31
CA SER A 58 72.34 -1.88 17.82
C SER A 58 73.19 -1.20 16.74
N ASP A 59 73.17 -1.71 15.50
CA ASP A 59 73.95 -1.19 14.37
C ASP A 59 73.10 -0.77 13.14
N SER A 60 71.78 -0.98 13.13
CA SER A 60 70.94 -0.71 11.95
C SER A 60 69.42 -0.77 12.20
N GLU A 61 68.68 0.10 11.52
CA GLU A 61 67.20 0.11 11.51
C GLU A 61 66.67 -0.63 10.28
N TYR A 62 65.80 -1.63 10.50
CA TYR A 62 65.18 -2.42 9.44
C TYR A 62 63.68 -2.12 9.38
N LYS A 63 63.15 -1.93 8.15
CA LYS A 63 61.73 -1.72 7.89
C LYS A 63 61.13 -2.90 7.11
N TYR A 64 60.13 -3.53 7.69
CA TYR A 64 59.34 -4.59 7.05
C TYR A 64 57.92 -4.10 6.78
N THR A 65 57.33 -4.57 5.68
CA THR A 65 55.95 -4.23 5.31
C THR A 65 55.19 -5.53 5.07
N GLU A 66 54.23 -5.82 5.92
CA GLU A 66 53.41 -7.03 5.86
C GLU A 66 51.94 -6.67 5.66
N GLY A 67 51.16 -7.63 5.15
CA GLY A 67 49.70 -7.52 5.15
C GLY A 67 49.14 -7.59 6.58
N CYS A 68 47.87 -7.21 6.79
CA CYS A 68 47.25 -7.31 8.11
C CYS A 68 47.12 -8.78 8.55
N LEU A 69 48.04 -9.28 9.38
CA LEU A 69 48.11 -10.68 9.80
C LEU A 69 46.93 -11.13 10.69
N ASN A 70 46.44 -10.23 11.54
CA ASN A 70 45.34 -10.49 12.48
C ASN A 70 43.97 -9.99 11.98
N GLY A 71 43.87 -9.55 10.72
CA GLY A 71 42.66 -8.93 10.19
C GLY A 71 42.61 -7.42 10.43
N TYR A 72 41.40 -6.85 10.45
CA TYR A 72 41.16 -5.41 10.51
C TYR A 72 40.36 -5.04 11.76
N SER A 73 40.79 -3.96 12.43
CA SER A 73 40.03 -3.26 13.46
C SER A 73 39.23 -2.14 12.80
N TYR A 74 37.97 -1.98 13.19
CA TYR A 74 37.08 -0.93 12.69
C TYR A 74 36.84 0.10 13.81
N ASP A 75 36.79 1.39 13.47
CA ASP A 75 36.64 2.49 14.46
C ASP A 75 35.26 2.54 15.14
N ILE A 76 34.35 1.64 14.76
CA ILE A 76 32.98 1.62 15.23
C ILE A 76 32.81 0.37 16.10
N PRO A 77 32.20 0.48 17.30
CA PRO A 77 31.88 -0.69 18.12
C PRO A 77 31.10 -1.73 17.33
N ASP A 78 31.39 -3.01 17.54
CA ASP A 78 30.81 -4.17 16.82
C ASP A 78 29.25 -4.14 16.74
N ASP A 79 28.60 -3.40 17.63
CA ASP A 79 27.14 -3.34 17.75
C ASP A 79 26.42 -2.43 16.73
N ARG A 80 27.10 -1.67 15.85
CA ARG A 80 26.44 -1.03 14.70
C ARG A 80 26.26 -2.01 13.54
N SER A 81 25.62 -3.13 13.83
CA SER A 81 25.16 -4.10 12.83
C SER A 81 23.87 -3.63 12.17
N THR A 82 23.52 -4.28 11.06
CA THR A 82 22.31 -4.16 10.20
C THR A 82 20.99 -3.84 10.93
N VAL A 83 20.90 -4.16 12.23
CA VAL A 83 19.77 -3.88 13.12
C VAL A 83 19.44 -2.37 13.19
N THR A 84 20.44 -1.51 13.37
CA THR A 84 20.24 -0.04 13.48
C THR A 84 19.70 0.58 12.18
N GLU A 85 19.98 -0.06 11.06
CA GLU A 85 19.61 0.37 9.73
C GLU A 85 18.17 -0.05 9.37
N VAL A 86 17.76 -1.26 9.75
CA VAL A 86 16.37 -1.74 9.67
C VAL A 86 15.45 -0.87 10.55
N GLU A 87 15.92 -0.51 11.74
CA GLU A 87 15.17 0.33 12.69
C GLU A 87 14.82 1.71 12.11
N ARG A 88 15.72 2.32 11.33
CA ARG A 88 15.44 3.61 10.65
C ARG A 88 14.39 3.51 9.53
N SER A 89 14.34 2.39 8.82
CA SER A 89 13.31 2.18 7.79
C SER A 89 11.93 2.01 8.41
N GLU A 90 11.85 1.27 9.51
CA GLU A 90 10.59 1.11 10.24
C GLU A 90 10.17 2.41 10.93
N LEU A 91 11.12 3.22 11.40
CA LEU A 91 10.87 4.59 11.85
C LEU A 91 10.24 5.46 10.75
N ALA A 92 10.69 5.36 9.50
CA ALA A 92 10.08 6.10 8.39
C ALA A 92 8.61 5.69 8.17
N LYS A 93 8.28 4.40 8.24
CA LYS A 93 6.90 3.90 8.13
C LYS A 93 6.02 4.37 9.29
N THR A 94 6.54 4.31 10.51
CA THR A 94 5.80 4.81 11.69
C THR A 94 5.55 6.31 11.62
N MET A 95 6.51 7.11 11.12
CA MET A 95 6.30 8.53 10.86
C MET A 95 5.21 8.80 9.80
N ILE A 96 5.16 7.99 8.73
CA ILE A 96 4.08 8.09 7.73
C ILE A 96 2.72 7.82 8.37
N MET A 97 2.59 6.77 9.18
CA MET A 97 1.34 6.45 9.89
C MET A 97 0.96 7.54 10.90
N LEU A 98 1.94 8.10 11.61
CA LEU A 98 1.72 9.24 12.51
C LEU A 98 1.21 10.45 11.73
N GLY A 99 1.82 10.75 10.58
CA GLY A 99 1.38 11.83 9.69
C GLY A 99 -0.06 11.64 9.19
N GLN A 100 -0.43 10.42 8.82
CA GLN A 100 -1.81 10.07 8.46
C GLN A 100 -2.78 10.28 9.64
N ALA A 101 -2.38 9.88 10.86
CA ALA A 101 -3.20 10.06 12.06
C ALA A 101 -3.38 11.55 12.42
N VAL A 102 -2.30 12.32 12.43
CA VAL A 102 -2.34 13.78 12.66
C VAL A 102 -3.19 14.47 11.60
N GLY A 103 -3.02 14.10 10.34
CA GLY A 103 -3.83 14.61 9.23
C GLY A 103 -5.32 14.32 9.44
N ALA A 104 -5.69 13.10 9.83
CA ALA A 104 -7.08 12.74 10.11
C ALA A 104 -7.67 13.55 11.28
N VAL A 105 -6.90 13.75 12.36
CA VAL A 105 -7.35 14.49 13.55
C VAL A 105 -7.51 15.99 13.28
N ILE A 106 -6.68 16.57 12.41
CA ILE A 106 -6.72 18.01 12.11
C ILE A 106 -7.71 18.31 10.98
N PHE A 107 -7.62 17.61 9.86
CA PHE A 107 -8.40 17.94 8.67
C PHE A 107 -9.86 17.48 8.74
N SER A 108 -10.18 16.41 9.49
CA SER A 108 -11.58 15.97 9.62
C SER A 108 -12.45 17.00 10.34
N PRO A 109 -12.09 17.53 11.53
CA PRO A 109 -12.89 18.57 12.19
C PRO A 109 -12.96 19.87 11.38
N ILE A 110 -11.87 20.22 10.69
CA ILE A 110 -11.87 21.38 9.80
C ILE A 110 -12.89 21.17 8.68
N ALA A 111 -12.87 20.01 8.01
CA ALA A 111 -13.83 19.70 6.96
C ALA A 111 -15.28 19.74 7.49
N ASP A 112 -15.55 19.15 8.66
CA ASP A 112 -16.86 19.15 9.30
C ASP A 112 -17.35 20.57 9.65
N SER A 113 -16.44 21.51 9.91
CA SER A 113 -16.79 22.91 10.18
C SER A 113 -17.22 23.70 8.93
N PHE A 114 -16.78 23.27 7.74
CA PHE A 114 -17.10 23.94 6.47
C PHE A 114 -18.25 23.28 5.69
N LEU A 115 -18.48 21.98 5.91
CA LEU A 115 -19.47 21.20 5.19
C LEU A 115 -20.83 21.26 5.88
N ASP A 116 -21.88 21.55 5.12
CA ASP A 116 -23.24 21.43 5.63
C ASP A 116 -23.63 19.96 5.77
N GLU A 117 -24.51 19.66 6.74
CA GLU A 117 -25.09 18.33 6.90
C GLU A 117 -25.85 17.88 5.64
N SER A 118 -25.84 16.58 5.36
CA SER A 118 -26.41 16.02 4.15
C SER A 118 -27.93 16.28 4.05
N LEU A 119 -28.36 16.85 2.92
CA LEU A 119 -29.77 17.21 2.68
C LEU A 119 -30.72 16.02 2.87
N ARG A 120 -30.31 14.82 2.41
CA ARG A 120 -31.09 13.59 2.56
C ARG A 120 -31.30 13.20 4.02
N TRP A 121 -30.29 13.36 4.88
CA TRP A 121 -30.40 13.05 6.30
C TRP A 121 -31.26 14.08 7.03
N LEU A 122 -31.13 15.37 6.69
CA LEU A 122 -31.96 16.44 7.25
C LEU A 122 -33.45 16.24 6.92
N VAL A 123 -33.72 15.89 5.66
CA VAL A 123 -35.05 15.48 5.19
C VAL A 123 -35.54 14.25 5.96
N ALA A 124 -34.73 13.19 6.01
CA ALA A 124 -35.09 11.92 6.65
C ALA A 124 -35.38 12.03 8.16
N ASN A 125 -34.83 13.03 8.84
CA ASN A 125 -35.07 13.28 10.26
C ASN A 125 -36.06 14.43 10.53
N GLY A 126 -36.77 14.91 9.51
CA GLY A 126 -37.79 15.95 9.67
C GLY A 126 -37.25 17.33 10.07
N LYS A 127 -35.94 17.60 9.92
CA LYS A 127 -35.31 18.88 10.29
C LYS A 127 -35.57 19.98 9.26
N ARG A 128 -36.83 20.42 9.13
CA ARG A 128 -37.32 21.34 8.08
C ARG A 128 -36.51 22.64 7.96
N ASP A 129 -36.25 23.32 9.07
CA ASP A 129 -35.54 24.60 9.06
C ASP A 129 -34.10 24.48 8.55
N GLN A 130 -33.42 23.37 8.89
CA GLN A 130 -32.06 23.11 8.44
C GLN A 130 -32.05 22.70 6.95
N THR A 131 -32.99 21.86 6.54
CA THR A 131 -33.19 21.47 5.15
C THR A 131 -33.39 22.69 4.25
N GLU A 132 -34.26 23.63 4.64
CA GLU A 132 -34.53 24.84 3.86
C GLU A 132 -33.28 25.74 3.76
N LYS A 133 -32.51 25.89 4.84
CA LYS A 133 -31.26 26.67 4.83
C LYS A 133 -30.25 26.10 3.84
N VAL A 134 -30.02 24.79 3.89
CA VAL A 134 -29.08 24.09 3.00
C VAL A 134 -29.58 24.14 1.55
N LEU A 135 -30.87 23.94 1.31
CA LEU A 135 -31.47 23.98 -0.02
C LEU A 135 -31.37 25.37 -0.65
N LYS A 136 -31.70 26.45 0.10
CA LYS A 136 -31.54 27.84 -0.38
C LYS A 136 -30.09 28.17 -0.71
N LYS A 137 -29.13 27.69 0.08
CA LYS A 137 -27.70 27.87 -0.20
C LYS A 137 -27.31 27.16 -1.51
N ALA A 138 -27.75 25.93 -1.72
CA ALA A 138 -27.50 25.17 -2.95
C ALA A 138 -28.14 25.83 -4.19
N CYS A 139 -29.39 26.33 -4.08
CA CYS A 139 -30.08 27.06 -5.13
C CYS A 139 -29.30 28.34 -5.54
N ARG A 140 -28.79 29.10 -4.56
CA ARG A 140 -27.95 30.28 -4.81
C ARG A 140 -26.64 29.94 -5.52
N MET A 141 -25.99 28.82 -5.16
CA MET A 141 -24.74 28.39 -5.80
C MET A 141 -24.94 27.93 -7.24
N ASN A 142 -26.09 27.31 -7.53
CA ASN A 142 -26.40 26.76 -8.86
C ASN A 142 -27.21 27.72 -9.75
N ASN A 143 -27.52 28.94 -9.28
CA ASN A 143 -28.38 29.90 -9.97
C ASN A 143 -29.75 29.32 -10.38
N VAL A 144 -30.36 28.49 -9.54
CA VAL A 144 -31.69 27.88 -9.77
C VAL A 144 -32.70 28.48 -8.80
N SER A 145 -33.94 28.71 -9.23
CA SER A 145 -35.01 29.22 -8.36
C SER A 145 -35.38 28.19 -7.28
N TYR A 146 -35.63 28.67 -6.07
CA TYR A 146 -36.00 27.80 -4.95
C TYR A 146 -37.36 27.13 -5.20
N GLU A 147 -38.34 27.87 -5.72
CA GLU A 147 -39.70 27.39 -5.93
C GLU A 147 -39.75 26.19 -6.89
N SER A 148 -39.00 26.24 -7.99
CA SER A 148 -38.97 25.14 -8.99
C SER A 148 -38.34 23.85 -8.45
N VAL A 149 -37.36 23.96 -7.56
CA VAL A 149 -36.69 22.80 -6.94
C VAL A 149 -37.58 22.21 -5.85
N THR A 150 -38.26 23.06 -5.09
CA THR A 150 -39.09 22.62 -3.97
C THR A 150 -40.29 21.79 -4.47
N GLU A 151 -40.91 22.15 -5.59
CA GLU A 151 -41.96 21.33 -6.23
C GLU A 151 -41.47 19.94 -6.63
N ASN A 152 -40.25 19.82 -7.16
CA ASN A 152 -39.66 18.54 -7.59
C ASN A 152 -39.10 17.70 -6.42
N VAL A 153 -38.56 18.36 -5.37
CA VAL A 153 -37.97 17.70 -4.19
C VAL A 153 -39.05 17.29 -3.19
N LEU A 154 -40.14 18.05 -3.03
CA LEU A 154 -41.29 17.67 -2.19
C LEU A 154 -42.05 16.46 -2.75
N LEU A 155 -41.90 16.17 -4.05
CA LEU A 155 -42.37 14.93 -4.68
C LEU A 155 -41.49 13.72 -4.36
N SER A 156 -40.31 13.89 -3.72
CA SER A 156 -39.55 12.75 -3.23
C SER A 156 -40.32 12.11 -2.06
N LYS A 157 -40.75 10.87 -2.27
CA LYS A 157 -41.56 10.04 -1.36
C LYS A 157 -41.10 10.07 0.12
N GLU A 158 -39.85 10.44 0.38
CA GLU A 158 -39.22 10.54 1.70
C GLU A 158 -39.84 11.62 2.60
N ILE A 159 -40.31 12.76 2.06
CA ILE A 159 -40.94 13.84 2.88
C ILE A 159 -42.38 13.49 3.26
N ASN A 160 -43.13 12.83 2.36
CA ASN A 160 -44.50 12.42 2.64
C ASN A 160 -44.57 11.38 3.77
N ILE A 161 -43.61 10.46 3.88
CA ILE A 161 -43.57 9.45 4.95
C ILE A 161 -43.41 10.10 6.34
N ILE A 162 -42.58 11.14 6.45
CA ILE A 162 -42.31 11.83 7.73
C ILE A 162 -43.45 12.76 8.11
N ALA A 163 -44.05 13.44 7.13
CA ALA A 163 -45.28 14.21 7.35
C ALA A 163 -46.47 13.31 7.77
N LEU A 164 -46.50 12.05 7.31
CA LEU A 164 -47.47 11.05 7.75
C LEU A 164 -47.20 10.53 9.17
N GLU A 165 -45.95 10.48 9.62
CA GLU A 165 -45.60 10.13 11.02
C GLU A 165 -46.01 11.26 12.00
N GLU A 166 -45.73 12.53 11.70
CA GLU A 166 -46.14 13.68 12.55
C GLU A 166 -47.67 13.79 12.68
N THR A 167 -48.41 13.57 11.60
CA THR A 167 -49.88 13.66 11.62
C THR A 167 -50.54 12.51 12.40
N HIS A 168 -49.87 11.36 12.50
CA HIS A 168 -50.34 10.20 13.26
C HIS A 168 -50.04 10.31 14.77
N GLU A 169 -48.96 11.00 15.18
CA GLU A 169 -48.71 11.32 16.59
C GLU A 169 -49.67 12.39 17.13
N LEU A 170 -50.05 13.37 16.30
CA LEU A 170 -50.97 14.44 16.69
C LEU A 170 -52.46 14.04 16.66
N ASN A 171 -52.84 12.99 15.93
CA ASN A 171 -54.22 12.52 15.83
C ASN A 171 -54.31 10.98 15.77
N PRO A 172 -54.26 10.28 16.92
CA PRO A 172 -54.27 8.81 16.98
C PRO A 172 -55.60 8.14 16.56
N GLY A 173 -56.63 8.92 16.18
CA GLY A 173 -57.99 8.43 15.94
C GLY A 173 -58.53 8.54 14.51
N LYS A 174 -57.76 9.01 13.52
CA LYS A 174 -58.18 9.04 12.11
C LYS A 174 -57.40 8.02 11.29
N GLU A 175 -57.86 6.77 11.29
CA GLU A 175 -57.45 5.78 10.29
C GLU A 175 -58.06 6.15 8.92
N ASN A 176 -57.48 7.13 8.24
CA ASN A 176 -57.63 7.22 6.80
C ASN A 176 -56.85 6.04 6.20
N GLY A 177 -57.53 5.18 5.43
CA GLY A 177 -57.04 3.91 4.89
C GLY A 177 -55.87 3.96 3.89
N LEU A 178 -54.89 4.85 4.09
CA LEU A 178 -53.60 4.76 3.44
C LEU A 178 -52.79 3.66 4.12
N LYS A 179 -52.44 2.62 3.34
CA LYS A 179 -51.53 1.55 3.76
C LYS A 179 -50.29 2.18 4.42
N LYS A 180 -50.06 1.89 5.71
CA LYS A 180 -48.77 2.13 6.37
C LYS A 180 -47.69 1.46 5.54
N GLU A 181 -46.97 2.21 4.70
CA GLU A 181 -45.70 1.75 4.16
C GLU A 181 -44.76 1.64 5.36
N LYS A 182 -44.61 0.41 5.85
CA LYS A 182 -43.70 0.09 6.94
C LYS A 182 -42.31 0.55 6.50
N VAL A 183 -41.73 1.52 7.21
CA VAL A 183 -40.30 1.84 7.07
C VAL A 183 -39.55 0.59 7.53
N GLU A 184 -39.23 -0.31 6.60
CA GLU A 184 -38.52 -1.54 6.90
C GLU A 184 -37.14 -1.17 7.46
N ARG A 185 -36.91 -1.43 8.75
CA ARG A 185 -35.58 -1.31 9.34
C ARG A 185 -34.70 -2.41 8.78
N TYR A 186 -33.85 -2.06 7.82
CA TYR A 186 -32.95 -3.01 7.21
C TYR A 186 -31.75 -3.27 8.12
N THR A 187 -31.46 -4.55 8.33
CA THR A 187 -30.32 -5.03 9.12
C THR A 187 -29.29 -5.66 8.20
N VAL A 188 -28.07 -5.90 8.70
CA VAL A 188 -27.01 -6.67 8.04
C VAL A 188 -27.55 -7.98 7.42
N PHE A 189 -28.42 -8.70 8.14
CA PHE A 189 -29.03 -9.95 7.65
C PHE A 189 -29.90 -9.78 6.41
N THR A 190 -30.42 -8.57 6.13
CA THR A 190 -31.20 -8.31 4.91
C THR A 190 -30.33 -8.43 3.66
N LEU A 191 -29.04 -8.11 3.74
CA LEU A 191 -28.11 -8.29 2.61
C LEU A 191 -27.96 -9.76 2.22
N LEU A 192 -27.99 -10.66 3.20
CA LEU A 192 -27.88 -12.10 2.99
C LEU A 192 -29.15 -12.71 2.36
N LYS A 193 -30.31 -12.06 2.50
CA LYS A 193 -31.59 -12.58 1.99
C LYS A 193 -31.75 -12.46 0.47
N HIS A 194 -31.06 -11.52 -0.17
CA HIS A 194 -31.24 -11.25 -1.60
C HIS A 194 -30.03 -11.70 -2.42
N LYS A 195 -30.17 -12.82 -3.14
CA LYS A 195 -29.10 -13.48 -3.91
C LYS A 195 -28.27 -12.54 -4.81
N ARG A 196 -28.92 -11.61 -5.53
CA ARG A 196 -28.21 -10.67 -6.43
C ARG A 196 -27.38 -9.64 -5.65
N ILE A 197 -27.93 -9.10 -4.57
CA ILE A 197 -27.25 -8.14 -3.70
C ILE A 197 -26.10 -8.85 -2.99
N LEU A 198 -26.33 -10.06 -2.49
CA LEU A 198 -25.30 -10.89 -1.85
C LEU A 198 -24.14 -11.18 -2.80
N LEU A 199 -24.42 -11.59 -4.05
CA LEU A 199 -23.37 -11.84 -5.03
C LEU A 199 -22.54 -10.57 -5.29
N GLY A 200 -23.21 -9.42 -5.45
CA GLY A 200 -22.52 -8.14 -5.60
C GLY A 200 -21.69 -7.75 -4.38
N SER A 201 -22.23 -8.01 -3.18
CA SER A 201 -21.57 -7.76 -1.89
C SER A 201 -20.34 -8.62 -1.72
N VAL A 202 -20.40 -9.91 -2.07
CA VAL A 202 -19.27 -10.84 -1.99
C VAL A 202 -18.15 -10.41 -2.94
N VAL A 203 -18.47 -10.01 -4.17
CA VAL A 203 -17.46 -9.48 -5.11
C VAL A 203 -16.80 -8.22 -4.53
N LEU A 204 -17.59 -7.31 -3.95
CA LEU A 204 -17.05 -6.13 -3.27
C LEU A 204 -16.17 -6.52 -2.08
N TRP A 205 -16.57 -7.48 -1.25
CA TRP A 205 -15.78 -7.92 -0.10
C TRP A 205 -14.43 -8.49 -0.51
N ILE A 206 -14.38 -9.29 -1.58
CA ILE A 206 -13.13 -9.81 -2.15
C ILE A 206 -12.28 -8.66 -2.69
N ALA A 207 -12.89 -7.68 -3.37
CA ALA A 207 -12.18 -6.49 -3.83
C ALA A 207 -11.58 -5.70 -2.65
N TRP A 208 -12.36 -5.42 -1.61
CA TRP A 208 -11.94 -4.70 -0.40
C TRP A 208 -10.79 -5.39 0.35
N ILE A 209 -10.87 -6.71 0.57
CA ILE A 209 -9.78 -7.48 1.19
C ILE A 209 -8.53 -7.39 0.32
N THR A 210 -8.65 -7.68 -0.98
CA THR A 210 -7.51 -7.72 -1.91
C THR A 210 -6.82 -6.36 -1.99
N ASN A 211 -7.62 -5.30 -2.07
CA ASN A 211 -7.15 -3.94 -2.18
C ASN A 211 -6.39 -3.52 -0.93
N THR A 212 -6.93 -3.84 0.25
CA THR A 212 -6.31 -3.55 1.54
C THR A 212 -5.03 -4.35 1.75
N LEU A 213 -5.07 -5.65 1.48
CA LEU A 213 -3.91 -6.54 1.59
C LEU A 213 -2.79 -6.11 0.65
N THR A 214 -3.11 -5.79 -0.61
CA THR A 214 -2.12 -5.38 -1.62
C THR A 214 -1.53 -4.01 -1.28
N TYR A 215 -2.36 -3.03 -0.90
CA TYR A 215 -1.91 -1.69 -0.55
C TYR A 215 -0.95 -1.71 0.65
N TYR A 216 -1.38 -2.27 1.78
CA TYR A 216 -0.53 -2.34 2.97
C TYR A 216 0.64 -3.32 2.79
N GLY A 217 0.43 -4.43 2.06
CA GLY A 217 1.47 -5.39 1.76
C GLY A 217 2.62 -4.80 0.95
N LEU A 218 2.32 -4.04 -0.10
CA LEU A 218 3.33 -3.31 -0.88
C LEU A 218 3.99 -2.19 -0.06
N MET A 219 3.21 -1.47 0.76
CA MET A 219 3.76 -0.44 1.65
C MET A 219 4.81 -1.03 2.62
N LEU A 220 4.52 -2.19 3.19
CA LEU A 220 5.38 -2.89 4.13
C LEU A 220 6.62 -3.52 3.47
N THR A 221 6.52 -3.99 2.23
CA THR A 221 7.65 -4.60 1.51
C THR A 221 8.49 -3.60 0.70
N THR A 222 8.08 -2.34 0.60
CA THR A 222 8.80 -1.31 -0.19
C THR A 222 10.27 -1.15 0.23
N SER A 223 10.57 -1.28 1.53
CA SER A 223 11.95 -1.21 2.04
C SER A 223 12.83 -2.41 1.71
N LYS A 224 12.22 -3.53 1.27
CA LYS A 224 12.92 -4.76 0.84
C LYS A 224 13.12 -4.82 -0.68
N LEU A 225 12.58 -3.87 -1.44
CA LEU A 225 12.78 -3.79 -2.88
C LEU A 225 14.23 -3.40 -3.21
N SER A 226 14.67 -3.73 -4.42
CA SER A 226 16.04 -3.42 -4.86
C SER A 226 16.25 -1.90 -4.99
N GLY A 227 17.45 -1.42 -4.64
CA GLY A 227 17.78 0.01 -4.64
C GLY A 227 17.90 0.59 -3.23
N ASP A 228 17.94 1.92 -3.13
CA ASP A 228 18.00 2.60 -1.83
C ASP A 228 16.62 2.58 -1.15
N ARG A 229 16.56 2.04 0.07
CA ARG A 229 15.32 1.87 0.83
C ARG A 229 14.60 3.19 1.15
N PHE A 230 15.36 4.26 1.41
CA PHE A 230 14.77 5.55 1.78
C PHE A 230 14.20 6.24 0.54
N LEU A 231 14.94 6.21 -0.57
CA LEU A 231 14.49 6.69 -1.86
C LEU A 231 13.27 5.92 -2.35
N ASN A 232 13.26 4.60 -2.21
CA ASN A 232 12.12 3.76 -2.55
C ASN A 232 10.85 4.16 -1.78
N ASN A 233 10.97 4.44 -0.49
CA ASN A 233 9.84 4.91 0.32
C ASN A 233 9.36 6.31 -0.11
N VAL A 234 10.27 7.25 -0.39
CA VAL A 234 9.92 8.61 -0.85
C VAL A 234 9.21 8.57 -2.21
N ILE A 235 9.76 7.82 -3.17
CA ILE A 235 9.17 7.65 -4.51
C ILE A 235 7.78 7.05 -4.39
N ALA A 236 7.62 6.00 -3.58
CA ALA A 236 6.34 5.37 -3.37
C ALA A 236 5.29 6.32 -2.77
N SER A 237 5.66 7.11 -1.77
CA SER A 237 4.76 8.11 -1.18
C SER A 237 4.39 9.21 -2.18
N LEU A 238 5.35 9.70 -2.96
CA LEU A 238 5.09 10.71 -3.99
C LEU A 238 4.20 10.18 -5.12
N ALA A 239 4.27 8.89 -5.43
CA ALA A 239 3.46 8.26 -6.46
C ALA A 239 1.97 8.14 -6.08
N GLU A 240 1.60 8.24 -4.79
CA GLU A 240 0.20 8.15 -4.36
C GLU A 240 -0.62 9.37 -4.79
N TYR A 241 -0.05 10.58 -4.73
CA TYR A 241 -0.75 11.82 -5.12
C TYR A 241 -1.21 11.85 -6.58
N PRO A 242 -0.34 11.62 -7.59
CA PRO A 242 -0.78 11.59 -8.98
C PRO A 242 -1.74 10.43 -9.26
N ALA A 243 -1.66 9.32 -8.50
CA ALA A 243 -2.60 8.21 -8.64
C ALA A 243 -4.04 8.64 -8.31
N VAL A 244 -4.22 9.36 -7.20
CA VAL A 244 -5.53 9.87 -6.76
C VAL A 244 -6.07 10.92 -7.73
N ILE A 245 -5.23 11.85 -8.20
CA ILE A 245 -5.63 12.86 -9.18
C ILE A 245 -6.08 12.21 -10.50
N LEU A 246 -5.29 11.26 -11.02
CA LEU A 246 -5.63 10.54 -12.24
C LEU A 246 -6.93 9.75 -12.08
N GLN A 247 -7.10 9.07 -10.94
CA GLN A 247 -8.33 8.36 -10.62
C GLN A 247 -9.55 9.29 -10.63
N GLN A 248 -9.45 10.48 -10.06
CA GLN A 248 -10.56 11.43 -10.03
C GLN A 248 -10.98 11.88 -11.43
N ILE A 249 -10.03 12.06 -12.34
CA ILE A 249 -10.30 12.35 -13.74
C ILE A 249 -10.97 11.16 -14.44
N LEU A 250 -10.48 9.94 -14.19
CA LEU A 250 -10.98 8.73 -14.84
C LEU A 250 -12.41 8.37 -14.41
N ILE A 251 -12.74 8.45 -13.11
CA ILE A 251 -14.09 8.12 -12.61
C ILE A 251 -15.18 8.92 -13.33
N ASN A 252 -14.90 10.19 -13.62
CA ASN A 252 -15.86 11.09 -14.28
C ASN A 252 -15.96 10.86 -15.80
N ARG A 253 -14.95 10.25 -16.44
CA ARG A 253 -14.91 10.04 -17.90
C ARG A 253 -15.36 8.65 -18.33
N ILE A 254 -14.84 7.61 -17.67
CA ILE A 254 -15.01 6.21 -18.11
C ILE A 254 -15.97 5.40 -17.21
N GLY A 255 -16.38 5.97 -16.07
CA GLY A 255 -17.24 5.31 -15.09
C GLY A 255 -16.48 4.65 -13.95
N ARG A 256 -17.21 4.29 -12.90
CA ARG A 256 -16.62 3.82 -11.63
C ARG A 256 -16.16 2.37 -11.76
N LYS A 257 -17.02 1.50 -12.33
CA LYS A 257 -16.68 0.08 -12.54
C LYS A 257 -15.48 -0.05 -13.45
N SER A 258 -15.49 0.65 -14.59
CA SER A 258 -14.39 0.60 -15.56
C SER A 258 -13.08 1.06 -14.93
N THR A 259 -13.12 2.15 -14.16
CA THR A 259 -11.95 2.65 -13.43
C THR A 259 -11.41 1.60 -12.46
N LEU A 260 -12.28 0.97 -11.67
CA LEU A 260 -11.90 -0.07 -10.71
C LEU A 260 -11.28 -1.30 -11.38
N VAL A 261 -11.84 -1.75 -12.50
CA VAL A 261 -11.32 -2.86 -13.31
C VAL A 261 -9.96 -2.53 -13.91
N ILE A 262 -9.77 -1.33 -14.46
CA ILE A 262 -8.49 -0.90 -15.05
C ILE A 262 -7.41 -0.83 -13.98
N PHE A 263 -7.68 -0.22 -12.84
CA PHE A 263 -6.68 -0.09 -11.77
C PHE A 263 -6.30 -1.45 -11.16
N HIS A 264 -7.26 -2.32 -10.86
CA HIS A 264 -6.94 -3.69 -10.42
C HIS A 264 -6.24 -4.52 -11.49
N GLY A 265 -6.60 -4.34 -12.77
CA GLY A 265 -5.95 -5.01 -13.89
C GLY A 265 -4.49 -4.59 -14.05
N ILE A 266 -4.21 -3.28 -14.02
CA ILE A 266 -2.84 -2.74 -14.06
C ILE A 266 -2.04 -3.24 -12.85
N ALA A 267 -2.63 -3.22 -11.65
CA ALA A 267 -1.99 -3.75 -10.45
C ALA A 267 -1.66 -5.25 -10.60
N GLY A 268 -2.61 -6.06 -11.07
CA GLY A 268 -2.41 -7.49 -11.31
C GLY A 268 -1.28 -7.75 -12.32
N VAL A 269 -1.35 -7.14 -13.50
CA VAL A 269 -0.36 -7.35 -14.57
C VAL A 269 1.03 -6.88 -14.15
N SER A 270 1.14 -5.68 -13.56
CA SER A 270 2.43 -5.16 -13.10
C SER A 270 3.03 -6.04 -12.00
N LEU A 271 2.24 -6.56 -11.06
CA LEU A 271 2.75 -7.45 -10.01
C LEU A 271 3.12 -8.84 -10.54
N VAL A 272 2.44 -9.35 -11.58
CA VAL A 272 2.92 -10.55 -12.31
C VAL A 272 4.29 -10.28 -12.93
N LEU A 273 4.45 -9.16 -13.63
CA LEU A 273 5.74 -8.78 -14.23
C LEU A 273 6.83 -8.59 -13.16
N ALA A 274 6.50 -7.98 -12.02
CA ALA A 274 7.42 -7.85 -10.89
C ALA A 274 7.86 -9.22 -10.36
N THR A 275 6.92 -10.16 -10.21
CA THR A 275 7.19 -11.54 -9.78
C THR A 275 8.12 -12.24 -10.76
N VAL A 276 7.86 -12.11 -12.06
CA VAL A 276 8.70 -12.67 -13.12
C VAL A 276 10.11 -12.10 -13.05
N CYS A 277 10.26 -10.77 -13.08
CA CYS A 277 11.56 -10.09 -13.03
C CYS A 277 12.38 -10.46 -11.79
N THR A 278 11.73 -10.53 -10.61
CA THR A 278 12.39 -10.90 -9.35
C THR A 278 12.76 -12.39 -9.30
N THR A 279 11.91 -13.27 -9.81
CA THR A 279 12.20 -14.71 -9.89
C THR A 279 13.41 -14.97 -10.79
N TYR A 280 13.38 -14.50 -12.04
CA TYR A 280 14.49 -14.67 -12.98
C TYR A 280 15.77 -14.02 -12.48
N GLY A 281 15.69 -12.81 -11.93
CA GLY A 281 16.84 -12.14 -11.31
C GLY A 281 17.45 -12.98 -10.19
N SER A 282 16.63 -13.50 -9.27
CA SER A 282 17.10 -14.32 -8.14
C SER A 282 17.75 -15.63 -8.57
N GLU A 283 17.26 -16.26 -9.64
CA GLU A 283 17.77 -17.54 -10.14
C GLU A 283 19.13 -17.37 -10.84
N LEU A 284 19.25 -16.35 -11.70
CA LEU A 284 20.51 -15.95 -12.33
C LEU A 284 21.61 -15.71 -11.29
N LEU A 285 21.27 -15.07 -10.18
CA LEU A 285 22.20 -14.80 -9.10
C LEU A 285 22.61 -16.02 -8.29
N ARG A 286 21.66 -16.89 -8.00
CA ARG A 286 21.95 -18.18 -7.33
C ARG A 286 22.89 -19.03 -8.18
N GLN A 287 22.68 -19.08 -9.50
CA GLN A 287 23.58 -19.77 -10.41
C GLN A 287 24.99 -19.15 -10.40
N GLN A 288 25.11 -17.83 -10.41
CA GLN A 288 26.41 -17.16 -10.35
C GLN A 288 27.16 -17.38 -9.02
N MET A 289 26.44 -17.39 -7.89
CA MET A 289 27.04 -17.69 -6.58
C MET A 289 27.58 -19.13 -6.52
N ARG A 290 26.82 -20.10 -7.08
CA ARG A 290 27.26 -21.51 -7.20
C ARG A 290 28.50 -21.65 -8.08
N LEU A 291 28.58 -20.93 -9.19
CA LEU A 291 29.76 -20.90 -10.06
C LEU A 291 30.98 -20.21 -9.40
N LYS A 292 30.78 -19.17 -8.58
CA LYS A 292 31.84 -18.49 -7.82
C LYS A 292 32.48 -19.38 -6.74
N SER A 293 31.74 -20.37 -6.22
CA SER A 293 32.26 -21.34 -5.23
C SER A 293 33.20 -22.39 -5.83
N TYR A 294 33.23 -22.55 -7.16
CA TYR A 294 33.98 -23.62 -7.84
C TYR A 294 35.32 -23.17 -8.45
N LYS A 295 35.49 -21.89 -8.82
CA LYS A 295 36.73 -21.39 -9.43
C LYS A 295 37.47 -20.42 -8.52
N THR A 296 38.54 -20.89 -7.89
CA THR A 296 39.61 -20.06 -7.32
C THR A 296 40.64 -19.85 -8.42
N ILE A 297 41.02 -18.60 -8.71
CA ILE A 297 42.05 -18.13 -9.68
C ILE A 297 41.47 -17.61 -11.02
N SER A 298 41.80 -16.34 -11.34
CA SER A 298 41.37 -15.47 -12.46
C SER A 298 40.02 -14.75 -12.33
N LYS A 299 39.91 -13.83 -11.34
CA LYS A 299 38.63 -13.27 -10.84
C LYS A 299 38.33 -11.78 -11.11
N ARG A 300 39.18 -10.98 -11.77
CA ARG A 300 38.92 -9.52 -11.89
C ARG A 300 38.22 -9.06 -13.17
N GLN A 301 38.64 -9.49 -14.35
CA GLN A 301 38.08 -8.94 -15.61
C GLN A 301 36.74 -9.58 -16.02
N ILE A 302 36.54 -10.87 -15.77
CA ILE A 302 35.26 -11.55 -16.04
C ILE A 302 34.18 -11.06 -15.06
N LYS A 303 34.55 -10.78 -13.81
CA LYS A 303 33.64 -10.29 -12.76
C LYS A 303 32.99 -8.95 -13.12
N ILE A 304 33.72 -8.03 -13.76
CA ILE A 304 33.20 -6.69 -14.11
C ILE A 304 32.24 -6.76 -15.32
N LYS A 305 32.50 -7.65 -16.29
CA LYS A 305 31.71 -7.70 -17.54
C LYS A 305 30.33 -8.35 -17.35
N THR A 306 30.20 -9.37 -16.50
CA THR A 306 28.94 -10.13 -16.32
C THR A 306 28.08 -9.64 -15.13
N GLU A 307 28.66 -8.98 -14.13
CA GLU A 307 27.93 -8.35 -13.00
C GLU A 307 27.17 -7.08 -13.45
N SER A 308 27.62 -6.46 -14.55
CA SER A 308 26.98 -5.31 -15.20
C SER A 308 25.73 -5.64 -16.03
N GLU A 309 25.61 -6.87 -16.57
CA GLU A 309 24.66 -7.16 -17.66
C GLU A 309 23.27 -7.61 -17.17
N TYR A 310 23.15 -8.10 -15.92
CA TYR A 310 21.88 -8.57 -15.33
C TYR A 310 21.45 -7.83 -14.06
N SER A 311 22.15 -6.76 -13.68
CA SER A 311 21.80 -5.94 -12.50
C SER A 311 20.45 -5.20 -12.64
N TRP A 312 19.91 -5.08 -13.85
CA TRP A 312 18.70 -4.31 -14.14
C TRP A 312 17.39 -5.07 -13.90
N LEU A 313 17.40 -6.41 -13.90
CA LEU A 313 16.18 -7.22 -13.73
C LEU A 313 15.46 -6.98 -12.38
N PRO A 314 16.16 -6.97 -11.22
CA PRO A 314 15.52 -6.64 -9.94
C PRO A 314 15.05 -5.18 -9.85
N ILE A 315 15.75 -4.26 -10.53
CA ILE A 315 15.36 -2.84 -10.61
C ILE A 315 14.05 -2.72 -11.39
N LEU A 316 13.90 -3.41 -12.53
CA LEU A 316 12.62 -3.46 -13.23
C LEU A 316 11.51 -4.08 -12.39
N GLY A 317 11.81 -5.13 -11.62
CA GLY A 317 10.84 -5.70 -10.68
C GLY A 317 10.37 -4.67 -9.63
N THR A 318 11.26 -3.81 -9.19
CA THR A 318 10.96 -2.69 -8.29
C THR A 318 10.10 -1.63 -8.97
N VAL A 319 10.41 -1.25 -10.21
CA VAL A 319 9.59 -0.32 -11.01
C VAL A 319 8.18 -0.86 -11.20
N PHE A 320 8.03 -2.14 -11.57
CA PHE A 320 6.71 -2.76 -11.70
C PHE A 320 5.95 -2.82 -10.37
N SER A 321 6.65 -3.03 -9.24
CA SER A 321 6.04 -2.97 -7.92
C SER A 321 5.51 -1.56 -7.58
N PHE A 322 6.22 -0.51 -7.99
CA PHE A 322 5.72 0.87 -7.87
C PHE A 322 4.54 1.16 -8.77
N VAL A 323 4.51 0.64 -10.00
CA VAL A 323 3.32 0.73 -10.88
C VAL A 323 2.13 0.03 -10.22
N GLY A 324 2.36 -1.14 -9.60
CA GLY A 324 1.33 -1.84 -8.83
C GLY A 324 0.82 -1.01 -7.65
N ARG A 325 1.73 -0.35 -6.91
CA ARG A 325 1.38 0.53 -5.80
C ARG A 325 0.60 1.78 -6.24
N PHE A 326 1.00 2.39 -7.35
CA PHE A 326 0.25 3.48 -7.98
C PHE A 326 -1.18 3.03 -8.31
N ALA A 327 -1.30 1.88 -8.98
CA ALA A 327 -2.58 1.41 -9.46
C ALA A 327 -3.53 0.99 -8.33
N ILE A 328 -3.02 0.31 -7.29
CA ILE A 328 -3.83 -0.09 -6.15
C ILE A 328 -4.31 1.12 -5.33
N THR A 329 -3.53 2.19 -5.26
CA THR A 329 -3.93 3.45 -4.60
C THR A 329 -5.12 4.11 -5.30
N GLY A 330 -5.11 4.14 -6.64
CA GLY A 330 -6.26 4.60 -7.43
C GLY A 330 -7.50 3.70 -7.24
N SER A 331 -7.30 2.37 -7.17
CA SER A 331 -8.38 1.44 -6.86
C SER A 331 -8.99 1.70 -5.47
N PHE A 332 -8.15 1.94 -4.45
CA PHE A 332 -8.55 2.27 -3.08
C PHE A 332 -9.48 3.45 -3.00
N SER A 333 -9.19 4.54 -3.70
CA SER A 333 -10.08 5.70 -3.73
C SER A 333 -11.39 5.41 -4.46
N THR A 334 -11.33 4.62 -5.55
CA THR A 334 -12.51 4.27 -6.36
C THR A 334 -13.49 3.36 -5.62
N VAL A 335 -12.99 2.39 -4.84
CA VAL A 335 -13.85 1.40 -4.16
C VAL A 335 -14.70 2.06 -3.06
N PHE A 336 -14.22 3.12 -2.41
CA PHE A 336 -15.00 3.91 -1.45
C PHE A 336 -16.21 4.60 -2.09
N LEU A 337 -16.08 5.05 -3.35
CA LEU A 337 -17.19 5.67 -4.10
C LEU A 337 -18.14 4.63 -4.68
N TYR A 338 -17.60 3.56 -5.25
CA TYR A 338 -18.39 2.55 -5.95
C TYR A 338 -19.25 1.69 -5.00
N THR A 339 -18.75 1.41 -3.79
CA THR A 339 -19.46 0.60 -2.78
C THR A 339 -20.84 1.16 -2.43
N PRO A 340 -21.01 2.41 -1.97
CA PRO A 340 -22.32 2.97 -1.65
C PRO A 340 -23.22 3.13 -2.87
N GLU A 341 -22.68 3.29 -4.08
CA GLU A 341 -23.50 3.36 -5.31
C GLU A 341 -24.18 2.01 -5.64
N LEU A 342 -23.60 0.88 -5.22
CA LEU A 342 -24.17 -0.45 -5.44
C LEU A 342 -25.28 -0.83 -4.45
N TYR A 343 -25.36 -0.14 -3.30
CA TYR A 343 -26.36 -0.38 -2.27
C TYR A 343 -27.51 0.63 -2.34
N PRO A 344 -28.74 0.22 -2.01
CA PRO A 344 -29.87 1.14 -1.91
C PRO A 344 -29.67 2.07 -0.71
N THR A 345 -30.22 3.30 -0.78
CA THR A 345 -29.95 4.39 0.20
C THR A 345 -30.07 3.92 1.65
N ASN A 346 -31.09 3.13 1.96
CA ASN A 346 -31.39 2.55 3.28
C ASN A 346 -30.35 1.53 3.80
N LEU A 347 -29.53 0.96 2.92
CA LEU A 347 -28.54 -0.08 3.23
C LEU A 347 -27.10 0.34 2.92
N ARG A 348 -26.87 1.54 2.37
CA ARG A 348 -25.53 2.03 1.99
C ARG A 348 -24.54 1.98 3.14
N ASN A 349 -24.92 2.53 4.28
CA ASN A 349 -24.03 2.61 5.45
C ASN A 349 -23.71 1.21 5.98
N VAL A 350 -24.69 0.31 5.98
CA VAL A 350 -24.50 -1.09 6.39
C VAL A 350 -23.56 -1.82 5.43
N GLY A 351 -23.78 -1.67 4.12
CA GLY A 351 -22.96 -2.30 3.08
C GLY A 351 -21.51 -1.80 3.11
N LEU A 352 -21.30 -0.49 3.23
CA LEU A 352 -19.96 0.11 3.35
C LEU A 352 -19.28 -0.30 4.66
N GLY A 353 -19.99 -0.31 5.78
CA GLY A 353 -19.47 -0.75 7.08
C GLY A 353 -19.04 -2.22 7.09
N MET A 354 -19.85 -3.10 6.50
CA MET A 354 -19.48 -4.52 6.34
C MET A 354 -18.25 -4.68 5.45
N ALA A 355 -18.22 -4.02 4.29
CA ALA A 355 -17.09 -4.09 3.38
C ALA A 355 -15.80 -3.58 4.03
N SER A 356 -15.88 -2.49 4.81
CA SER A 356 -14.77 -1.94 5.58
C SER A 356 -14.31 -2.87 6.72
N THR A 357 -15.24 -3.59 7.36
CA THR A 357 -14.90 -4.58 8.39
C THR A 357 -14.15 -5.75 7.76
N VAL A 358 -14.64 -6.24 6.63
CA VAL A 358 -14.01 -7.33 5.88
C VAL A 358 -12.64 -6.92 5.33
N ALA A 359 -12.47 -5.67 4.90
CA ALA A 359 -11.18 -5.09 4.53
C ALA A 359 -10.13 -5.20 5.65
N ARG A 360 -10.52 -5.11 6.93
CA ARG A 360 -9.59 -5.21 8.07
C ARG A 360 -8.91 -6.57 8.15
N ALA A 361 -9.56 -7.65 7.72
CA ALA A 361 -8.91 -8.95 7.60
C ALA A 361 -7.71 -8.86 6.64
N GLY A 362 -7.84 -8.15 5.52
CA GLY A 362 -6.73 -7.88 4.60
C GLY A 362 -5.56 -7.12 5.24
N SER A 363 -5.86 -6.11 6.08
CA SER A 363 -4.80 -5.39 6.82
C SER A 363 -4.14 -6.22 7.92
N MET A 364 -4.87 -7.15 8.55
CA MET A 364 -4.30 -8.08 9.52
C MET A 364 -3.39 -9.11 8.84
N MET A 365 -3.66 -9.42 7.57
CA MET A 365 -2.86 -10.34 6.76
C MET A 365 -1.62 -9.68 6.14
N SER A 366 -1.58 -8.36 5.98
CA SER A 366 -0.49 -7.68 5.26
C SER A 366 0.90 -7.81 5.90
N PRO A 367 1.09 -7.85 7.24
CA PRO A 367 2.42 -8.05 7.83
C PRO A 367 3.06 -9.38 7.45
N PHE A 368 2.25 -10.42 7.17
CA PHE A 368 2.76 -11.72 6.71
C PHE A 368 3.45 -11.66 5.34
N ALA A 369 3.24 -10.58 4.58
CA ALA A 369 3.97 -10.34 3.34
C ALA A 369 5.48 -10.11 3.60
N ILE A 370 5.84 -9.47 4.72
CA ILE A 370 7.25 -9.23 5.06
C ILE A 370 7.96 -10.53 5.40
N THR A 371 7.32 -11.39 6.20
CA THR A 371 7.85 -12.71 6.56
C THR A 371 7.90 -13.62 5.34
N LEU A 372 6.88 -13.62 4.49
CA LEU A 372 6.93 -14.36 3.23
C LEU A 372 8.09 -13.90 2.33
N ALA A 373 8.39 -12.58 2.30
CA ALA A 373 9.51 -12.03 1.55
C ALA A 373 10.90 -12.54 2.03
N GLU A 374 11.01 -12.98 3.29
CA GLU A 374 12.27 -13.50 3.85
C GLU A 374 12.55 -14.92 3.37
N TYR A 375 11.52 -15.74 3.27
CA TYR A 375 11.66 -17.09 2.73
C TYR A 375 11.73 -17.09 1.20
N ILE A 376 10.88 -16.29 0.55
CA ILE A 376 10.74 -16.25 -0.91
C ILE A 376 10.55 -14.80 -1.36
N SER A 377 11.59 -14.20 -1.95
CA SER A 377 11.59 -12.78 -2.36
C SER A 377 10.49 -12.40 -3.35
N TRP A 378 10.07 -13.32 -4.22
CA TRP A 378 9.00 -13.11 -5.21
C TRP A 378 7.61 -13.46 -4.67
N GLY A 379 7.52 -14.12 -3.52
CA GLY A 379 6.28 -14.68 -2.96
C GLY A 379 5.17 -13.66 -2.73
N PRO A 380 5.42 -12.51 -2.05
CA PRO A 380 4.39 -11.52 -1.79
C PRO A 380 3.77 -10.93 -3.06
N ALA A 381 4.61 -10.59 -4.04
CA ALA A 381 4.15 -10.05 -5.32
C ALA A 381 3.25 -11.04 -6.07
N ALA A 382 3.57 -12.34 -6.04
CA ALA A 382 2.74 -13.38 -6.64
C ALA A 382 1.36 -13.51 -5.98
N VAL A 383 1.32 -13.49 -4.64
CA VAL A 383 0.06 -13.54 -3.88
C VAL A 383 -0.82 -12.33 -4.22
N PHE A 384 -0.24 -11.12 -4.22
CA PHE A 384 -1.00 -9.92 -4.58
C PHE A 384 -1.46 -9.94 -6.04
N ALA A 385 -0.60 -10.37 -6.96
CA ALA A 385 -0.93 -10.48 -8.38
C ALA A 385 -2.13 -11.39 -8.63
N THR A 386 -2.11 -12.61 -8.06
CA THR A 386 -3.18 -13.58 -8.22
C THR A 386 -4.52 -13.07 -7.68
N MET A 387 -4.52 -12.45 -6.49
CA MET A 387 -5.74 -11.87 -5.93
C MET A 387 -6.28 -10.71 -6.78
N ASN A 388 -5.42 -9.82 -7.29
CA ASN A 388 -5.83 -8.72 -8.16
C ASN A 388 -6.43 -9.20 -9.48
N VAL A 389 -5.89 -10.27 -10.07
CA VAL A 389 -6.47 -10.90 -11.28
C VAL A 389 -7.86 -11.47 -10.99
N ILE A 390 -8.03 -12.19 -9.87
CA ILE A 390 -9.33 -12.73 -9.45
C ILE A 390 -10.36 -11.61 -9.26
N VAL A 391 -9.97 -10.52 -8.59
CA VAL A 391 -10.83 -9.34 -8.42
C VAL A 391 -11.18 -8.71 -9.75
N THR A 392 -10.20 -8.51 -10.64
CA THR A 392 -10.43 -7.91 -11.96
C THR A 392 -11.49 -8.69 -12.74
N ILE A 393 -11.39 -10.02 -12.76
CA ILE A 393 -12.38 -10.90 -13.42
C ILE A 393 -13.74 -10.80 -12.72
N SER A 394 -13.76 -10.84 -11.39
CA SER A 394 -14.99 -10.79 -10.60
C SER A 394 -15.74 -9.46 -10.77
N LEU A 395 -15.03 -8.34 -10.84
CA LEU A 395 -15.59 -7.00 -11.03
C LEU A 395 -16.32 -6.84 -12.37
N LEU A 396 -15.96 -7.61 -13.41
CA LEU A 396 -16.67 -7.58 -14.69
C LEU A 396 -18.14 -7.99 -14.55
N THR A 397 -18.48 -8.79 -13.54
CA THR A 397 -19.86 -9.23 -13.26
C THR A 397 -20.75 -8.12 -12.70
N LEU A 398 -20.15 -7.06 -12.12
CA LEU A 398 -20.87 -5.96 -11.52
C LEU A 398 -21.35 -4.95 -12.58
N PRO A 399 -22.44 -4.22 -12.32
CA PRO A 399 -22.96 -3.18 -13.22
C PRO A 399 -22.21 -1.84 -13.10
N GLU A 400 -22.22 -1.04 -14.17
CA GLU A 400 -21.74 0.34 -14.12
C GLU A 400 -22.77 1.25 -13.46
N THR A 401 -22.30 2.18 -12.63
CA THR A 401 -23.13 3.09 -11.82
C THR A 401 -23.13 4.53 -12.35
N MET A 402 -22.19 4.87 -13.24
CA MET A 402 -22.10 6.20 -13.83
C MET A 402 -23.40 6.63 -14.54
N GLY A 403 -23.91 7.81 -14.18
CA GLY A 403 -25.05 8.45 -14.83
C GLY A 403 -26.40 7.78 -14.55
N ARG A 404 -26.48 6.88 -13.56
CA ARG A 404 -27.73 6.24 -13.15
C ARG A 404 -28.22 6.85 -11.83
N GLU A 405 -29.53 7.00 -11.71
CA GLU A 405 -30.14 7.37 -10.43
C GLU A 405 -29.92 6.27 -9.40
N LEU A 406 -29.66 6.72 -8.18
CA LEU A 406 -29.32 5.87 -7.05
C LEU A 406 -30.59 5.22 -6.46
N PRO A 407 -30.69 3.89 -6.41
CA PRO A 407 -31.89 3.23 -5.91
C PRO A 407 -32.11 3.58 -4.43
N THR A 408 -33.36 3.88 -4.07
CA THR A 408 -33.75 4.19 -2.69
C THR A 408 -34.21 2.94 -1.96
N THR A 409 -34.89 2.04 -2.68
CA THR A 409 -35.45 0.79 -2.14
C THR A 409 -34.83 -0.46 -2.75
N ILE A 410 -35.01 -1.62 -2.10
CA ILE A 410 -34.56 -2.91 -2.60
C ILE A 410 -35.29 -3.32 -3.90
N THR A 411 -36.55 -2.92 -4.04
CA THR A 411 -37.37 -3.21 -5.24
C THR A 411 -36.81 -2.46 -6.45
N GLU A 412 -36.55 -1.17 -6.30
CA GLU A 412 -35.90 -0.34 -7.34
C GLU A 412 -34.54 -0.92 -7.73
N LEU A 413 -33.74 -1.36 -6.76
CA LEU A 413 -32.45 -1.99 -7.03
C LEU A 413 -32.61 -3.30 -7.84
N LYS A 414 -33.61 -4.13 -7.55
CA LYS A 414 -33.84 -5.37 -8.31
C LYS A 414 -34.15 -5.09 -9.77
N ASP A 415 -34.95 -4.04 -10.04
CA ASP A 415 -35.31 -3.65 -11.39
C ASP A 415 -34.11 -3.00 -12.11
N TRP A 416 -33.31 -2.21 -11.38
CA TRP A 416 -32.02 -1.69 -11.86
C TRP A 416 -31.04 -2.80 -12.31
N TYR A 417 -31.05 -3.96 -11.62
CA TYR A 417 -30.28 -5.14 -12.03
C TYR A 417 -30.90 -5.94 -13.20
N LYS A 418 -32.20 -5.79 -13.47
CA LYS A 418 -32.87 -6.43 -14.62
C LYS A 418 -32.69 -5.62 -15.89
N ASP A 419 -32.54 -4.30 -15.76
CA ASP A 419 -32.38 -3.35 -16.86
C ASP A 419 -30.98 -3.38 -17.49
N LYS A 420 -30.48 -4.59 -17.78
CA LYS A 420 -29.18 -4.83 -18.43
C LYS A 420 -29.17 -4.47 -19.92
N GLY A 421 -30.25 -3.89 -20.45
CA GLY A 421 -30.44 -3.63 -21.87
C GLY A 421 -30.83 -2.20 -22.20
N GLY A 422 -29.84 -1.31 -22.31
CA GLY A 422 -29.91 -0.09 -23.12
C GLY A 422 -30.68 1.09 -22.51
N HIS A 423 -30.03 2.25 -22.50
CA HIS A 423 -30.65 3.56 -22.29
C HIS A 423 -31.29 3.76 -20.91
N GLY A 424 -30.47 3.67 -19.86
CA GLY A 424 -30.74 4.48 -18.67
C GLY A 424 -30.79 5.93 -19.13
N THR A 425 -31.96 6.57 -18.94
CA THR A 425 -32.19 7.99 -19.19
C THR A 425 -31.00 8.79 -18.68
N LYS A 426 -30.18 9.31 -19.60
CA LYS A 426 -29.18 10.30 -19.26
C LYS A 426 -29.94 11.44 -18.58
N ALA A 427 -29.71 11.64 -17.29
CA ALA A 427 -30.16 12.84 -16.62
C ALA A 427 -29.62 14.03 -17.44
N LYS A 428 -30.54 14.78 -18.05
CA LYS A 428 -30.21 16.08 -18.62
C LYS A 428 -29.86 16.96 -17.42
N HIS A 429 -28.61 17.41 -17.38
CA HIS A 429 -28.13 18.42 -16.43
C HIS A 429 -28.91 19.72 -16.58
#